data_AF-A0A958SA77-F1
#
_entry.id   AF-A0A958SA77-F1
#
_cell.length_a   1.000
_cell.length_b   1.000
_cell.length_c   1.000
_cell.angle_alpha   90.00
_cell.angle_beta   90.00
_cell.angle_gamma   90.00
#
_symmetry.space_group_name_H-M   'P 1'
#
loop_
_entity.id
_entity.type
_entity.pdbx_description
1 polymer ?
#
loop_
_entity_poly.entity_id
_entity_poly.type
_entity_poly.pdbx_seq_one_letter_code
_entity_poly.pdbx_strand_id
1 'polypeptide(L)'
;QYVRPETGEPLLASYQDYVQLKIKKFGKKNLVYPFEGEIQKYLQDSESLQKGIKELLQKSGGSNWEGDYQTFQKQISLYDSFVRKSILPKARRTPELPYQLYKHTLVGMGIDEEPEKMIEIGKKEYARVYQDFRKLTQALSEKHGIKDSSPKAVINFLKTNLITKPSEVQELYESVSDRLTKIVETNDLVTLPKVRLKIRLAGETESKATPVPHLVPPPLVNNKGVTPEFVIPTSESGVVPFDDFSYREAAVILTAHEGRPGHDLQFSRMLENKTSTIRARYAANSVNIEGWALYAEDLVYPYLSDEEKLVALQTRLWRLARYYLDPMIQLGKGNENEVIKVFTEELGVSQVMAQLEFQRYAYRTPGQAPAYFHGLLKIRKLKTELERQYGILELKCFNDTLVSFGLMPHDMILLFKDQFEKCKRN
;
A
#
# COMPACT_ATOMS: atom_id res chain seq x y z
N GLN A 1 -30.37 12.14 8.46
CA GLN A 1 -30.59 12.77 9.78
C GLN A 1 -29.27 12.69 10.55
N TYR A 2 -28.57 13.82 10.71
CA TYR A 2 -27.26 13.91 11.37
C TYR A 2 -27.34 14.16 12.88
N VAL A 3 -28.50 13.86 13.46
CA VAL A 3 -28.83 14.03 14.86
C VAL A 3 -29.54 12.77 15.35
N ARG A 4 -29.45 12.47 16.64
CA ARG A 4 -30.24 11.38 17.22
C ARG A 4 -31.72 11.67 17.01
N PRO A 5 -32.51 10.71 16.47
CA PRO A 5 -33.96 10.89 16.34
C PRO A 5 -34.65 11.18 17.69
N GLU A 6 -34.09 10.64 18.77
CA GLU A 6 -34.66 10.71 20.12
C GLU A 6 -34.27 11.97 20.91
N THR A 7 -33.06 12.52 20.69
CA THR A 7 -32.54 13.66 21.49
C THR A 7 -32.30 14.93 20.67
N GLY A 8 -32.29 14.84 19.34
CA GLY A 8 -31.91 15.95 18.46
C GLY A 8 -30.43 16.35 18.55
N GLU A 9 -29.62 15.65 19.34
CA GLU A 9 -28.21 15.98 19.53
C GLU A 9 -27.34 15.55 18.34
N PRO A 10 -26.24 16.27 18.06
CA PRO A 10 -25.26 15.88 17.06
C PRO A 10 -24.72 14.45 17.23
N LEU A 11 -24.55 13.71 16.13
CA LEU A 11 -23.89 12.39 16.14
C LEU A 11 -22.49 12.44 16.78
N LEU A 12 -21.72 13.50 16.52
CA LEU A 12 -20.39 13.66 17.12
C LEU A 12 -20.42 13.90 18.64
N ALA A 13 -21.50 14.47 19.20
CA ALA A 13 -21.66 14.58 20.66
C ALA A 13 -21.78 13.19 21.31
N SER A 14 -22.48 12.25 20.66
CA SER A 14 -22.57 10.86 21.12
C SER A 14 -21.21 10.17 21.17
N TYR A 15 -20.34 10.46 20.21
CA TYR A 15 -19.00 9.92 20.20
C TYR A 15 -18.15 10.52 21.33
N GLN A 16 -18.29 11.80 21.62
CA GLN A 16 -17.66 12.43 22.79
C GLN A 16 -18.11 11.76 24.09
N ASP A 17 -19.41 11.53 24.27
CA ASP A 17 -19.94 10.84 25.44
C ASP A 17 -19.41 9.42 25.57
N TYR A 18 -19.34 8.68 24.46
CA TYR A 18 -18.77 7.35 24.43
C TYR A 18 -17.29 7.36 24.86
N VAL A 19 -16.50 8.30 24.35
CA VAL A 19 -15.09 8.48 24.74
C VAL A 19 -14.98 8.82 26.22
N GLN A 20 -15.80 9.74 26.75
CA GLN A 20 -15.81 10.08 28.17
C GLN A 20 -16.22 8.90 29.05
N LEU A 21 -17.20 8.12 28.61
CA LEU A 21 -17.64 6.90 29.29
C LEU A 21 -16.52 5.86 29.32
N LYS A 22 -15.75 5.70 28.23
CA LYS A 22 -14.56 4.83 28.20
C LYS A 22 -13.48 5.33 29.17
N ILE A 23 -13.22 6.64 29.21
CA ILE A 23 -12.30 7.27 30.17
C ILE A 23 -12.72 6.99 31.61
N LYS A 24 -14.01 7.12 31.91
CA LYS A 24 -14.56 6.82 33.24
C LYS A 24 -14.47 5.33 33.57
N LYS A 25 -14.81 4.45 32.62
CA LYS A 25 -14.87 3.00 32.80
C LYS A 25 -13.50 2.36 33.03
N PHE A 26 -12.50 2.74 32.23
CA PHE A 26 -11.18 2.11 32.27
C PHE A 26 -10.18 2.87 33.16
N GLY A 27 -10.48 4.11 33.53
CA GLY A 27 -9.58 4.99 34.28
C GLY A 27 -8.40 5.48 33.43
N LYS A 28 -7.78 6.61 33.83
CA LYS A 28 -6.70 7.26 33.05
C LYS A 28 -5.47 6.37 32.82
N LYS A 29 -5.17 5.43 33.74
CA LYS A 29 -3.95 4.60 33.68
C LYS A 29 -4.02 3.46 32.65
N ASN A 30 -5.21 3.04 32.24
CA ASN A 30 -5.38 1.87 31.35
C ASN A 30 -5.73 2.25 29.91
N LEU A 31 -5.75 3.54 29.59
CA LEU A 31 -6.07 4.01 28.24
C LEU A 31 -4.79 4.39 27.48
N VAL A 32 -4.69 3.86 26.27
CA VAL A 32 -3.69 4.30 25.29
C VAL A 32 -4.29 5.45 24.51
N TYR A 33 -3.79 6.66 24.73
CA TYR A 33 -4.20 7.85 23.97
C TYR A 33 -3.48 7.90 22.61
N PRO A 34 -4.03 8.62 21.61
CA PRO A 34 -3.35 8.82 20.33
C PRO A 34 -2.02 9.55 20.50
N PHE A 35 -1.16 9.44 19.48
CA PHE A 35 0.09 10.19 19.44
C PHE A 35 -0.18 11.67 19.19
N GLU A 36 0.57 12.56 19.83
CA GLU A 36 0.39 14.01 19.66
C GLU A 36 0.53 14.45 18.19
N GLY A 37 1.52 13.93 17.46
CA GLY A 37 1.70 14.29 16.05
C GLY A 37 0.53 13.90 15.15
N GLU A 38 -0.13 12.77 15.44
CA GLU A 38 -1.36 12.34 14.76
C GLU A 38 -2.50 13.36 14.99
N ILE A 39 -2.68 13.78 16.24
CA ILE A 39 -3.73 14.74 16.62
C ILE A 39 -3.47 16.11 15.99
N GLN A 40 -2.23 16.58 16.05
CA GLN A 40 -1.84 17.87 15.47
C GLN A 40 -2.05 17.87 13.95
N LYS A 41 -1.67 16.78 13.27
CA LYS A 41 -1.89 16.61 11.83
C LYS A 41 -3.38 16.62 11.48
N TYR A 42 -4.20 15.87 12.22
CA TYR A 42 -5.66 15.90 12.07
C TYR A 42 -6.24 17.32 12.19
N LEU A 43 -5.86 18.04 13.26
CA LEU A 43 -6.35 19.39 13.51
C LEU A 43 -5.88 20.40 12.44
N GLN A 44 -4.69 20.21 11.88
CA GLN A 44 -4.16 21.03 10.78
C GLN A 44 -4.93 20.79 9.47
N ASP A 45 -5.30 19.54 9.20
CA ASP A 45 -5.97 19.15 7.94
C ASP A 45 -7.49 19.39 7.96
N SER A 46 -8.10 19.43 9.14
CA SER A 46 -9.57 19.50 9.32
C SER A 46 -10.23 20.61 8.48
N GLU A 47 -9.69 21.83 8.51
CA GLU A 47 -10.27 22.97 7.78
C GLU A 47 -10.17 22.79 6.26
N SER A 48 -9.01 22.32 5.78
CA SER A 48 -8.77 22.06 4.36
C SER A 48 -9.69 20.96 3.82
N LEU A 49 -9.90 19.90 4.58
CA LEU A 49 -10.80 18.81 4.22
C LEU A 49 -12.26 19.26 4.19
N GLN A 50 -12.71 20.07 5.15
CA GLN A 50 -14.05 20.65 5.13
C GLN A 50 -14.27 21.50 3.87
N LYS A 51 -13.29 22.35 3.52
CA LYS A 51 -13.33 23.15 2.28
C LYS A 51 -13.44 22.25 1.04
N GLY A 52 -12.62 21.19 0.95
CA GLY A 52 -12.68 20.24 -0.16
C GLY A 52 -14.03 19.55 -0.30
N ILE A 53 -14.66 19.15 0.82
CA ILE A 53 -16.01 18.58 0.81
C ILE A 53 -17.02 19.58 0.27
N LYS A 54 -16.94 20.86 0.66
CA LYS A 54 -17.82 21.92 0.14
C LYS A 54 -17.70 22.05 -1.37
N GLU A 55 -16.48 22.10 -1.88
CA GLU A 55 -16.20 22.23 -3.31
C GLU A 55 -16.74 21.02 -4.10
N LEU A 56 -16.62 19.81 -3.55
CA LEU A 56 -17.20 18.60 -4.15
C LEU A 56 -18.73 18.66 -4.19
N LEU A 57 -19.38 19.09 -3.10
CA LEU A 57 -20.84 19.25 -3.06
C LEU A 57 -21.32 20.30 -4.07
N GLN A 58 -20.61 21.42 -4.19
CA GLN A 58 -20.89 22.45 -5.19
C GLN A 58 -20.77 21.91 -6.63
N LYS A 59 -19.73 21.12 -6.91
CA LYS A 59 -19.52 20.49 -8.23
C LYS A 59 -20.53 19.38 -8.55
N SER A 60 -21.16 18.77 -7.54
CA SER A 60 -22.12 17.68 -7.73
C SER A 60 -23.42 18.09 -8.43
N GLY A 61 -23.75 19.39 -8.45
CA GLY A 61 -24.98 19.91 -9.05
C GLY A 61 -26.25 19.70 -8.21
N GLY A 62 -26.15 19.15 -7.00
CA GLY A 62 -27.28 19.05 -6.07
C GLY A 62 -27.64 20.41 -5.45
N SER A 63 -28.92 20.65 -5.16
CA SER A 63 -29.43 21.94 -4.68
C SER A 63 -29.82 22.00 -3.19
N ASN A 64 -29.67 20.90 -2.45
CA ASN A 64 -30.20 20.75 -1.08
C ASN A 64 -29.12 20.28 -0.08
N TRP A 65 -27.86 20.64 -0.25
CA TRP A 65 -26.76 20.17 0.61
C TRP A 65 -26.27 21.22 1.61
N GLU A 66 -26.61 22.50 1.42
CA GLU A 66 -26.05 23.63 2.16
C GLU A 66 -26.40 23.55 3.66
N GLY A 67 -27.65 23.20 3.99
CA GLY A 67 -28.10 23.03 5.37
C GLY A 67 -27.42 21.85 6.07
N ASP A 68 -27.26 20.73 5.36
CA ASP A 68 -26.55 19.55 5.86
C ASP A 68 -25.05 19.84 6.05
N TYR A 69 -24.44 20.56 5.11
CA TYR A 69 -23.04 20.95 5.18
C TYR A 69 -22.78 21.95 6.33
N GLN A 70 -23.65 22.94 6.54
CA GLN A 70 -23.58 23.83 7.70
C GLN A 70 -23.69 23.04 9.02
N THR A 71 -24.57 22.04 9.05
CA THR A 71 -24.70 21.15 10.21
C THR A 71 -23.40 20.37 10.43
N PHE A 72 -22.87 19.73 9.39
CA PHE A 72 -21.59 19.02 9.41
C PHE A 72 -20.44 19.90 9.93
N GLN A 73 -20.28 21.12 9.40
CA GLN A 73 -19.23 22.06 9.85
C GLN A 73 -19.33 22.38 11.34
N LYS A 74 -20.54 22.60 11.86
CA LYS A 74 -20.76 22.83 13.30
C LYS A 74 -20.32 21.61 14.12
N GLN A 75 -20.66 20.40 13.68
CA GLN A 75 -20.28 19.18 14.40
C GLN A 75 -18.76 18.95 14.37
N ILE A 76 -18.10 19.17 13.23
CA ILE A 76 -16.63 19.05 13.13
C ILE A 76 -15.96 20.10 14.03
N SER A 77 -16.42 21.35 14.02
CA SER A 77 -15.87 22.40 14.89
C SER A 77 -15.99 22.05 16.39
N LEU A 78 -17.11 21.47 16.80
CA LEU A 78 -17.32 20.98 18.16
C LEU A 78 -16.36 19.82 18.49
N TYR A 79 -16.16 18.90 17.54
CA TYR A 79 -15.25 17.78 17.73
C TYR A 79 -13.78 18.21 17.74
N ASP A 80 -13.35 19.13 16.87
CA ASP A 80 -12.01 19.72 16.87
C ASP A 80 -11.69 20.41 18.20
N SER A 81 -12.67 21.16 18.75
CA SER A 81 -12.56 21.79 20.07
C SER A 81 -12.42 20.74 21.18
N PHE A 82 -13.20 19.66 21.12
CA PHE A 82 -13.08 18.54 22.07
C PHE A 82 -11.72 17.85 21.97
N VAL A 83 -11.25 17.51 20.76
CA VAL A 83 -9.94 16.89 20.53
C VAL A 83 -8.84 17.78 21.10
N ARG A 84 -8.85 19.07 20.77
CA ARG A 84 -7.84 20.05 21.22
C ARG A 84 -7.83 20.23 22.74
N LYS A 85 -9.00 20.30 23.40
CA LYS A 85 -9.10 20.59 24.84
C LYS A 85 -9.02 19.34 25.73
N SER A 86 -9.53 18.21 25.25
CA SER A 86 -9.78 17.01 26.07
C SER A 86 -8.87 15.83 25.77
N ILE A 87 -8.39 15.72 24.53
CA ILE A 87 -7.59 14.58 24.05
C ILE A 87 -6.11 14.97 23.94
N LEU A 88 -5.80 16.07 23.24
CA LEU A 88 -4.42 16.53 23.01
C LEU A 88 -3.58 16.66 24.30
N PRO A 89 -4.08 17.19 25.44
CA PRO A 89 -3.30 17.25 26.68
C PRO A 89 -2.93 15.89 27.27
N LYS A 90 -3.62 14.82 26.86
CA LYS A 90 -3.41 13.44 27.31
C LYS A 90 -2.68 12.58 26.29
N ALA A 91 -2.35 13.15 25.12
CA ALA A 91 -1.71 12.44 24.02
C ALA A 91 -0.36 11.87 24.43
N ARG A 92 0.01 10.75 23.82
CA ARG A 92 1.36 10.21 23.94
C ARG A 92 2.34 11.16 23.26
N ARG A 93 3.52 11.30 23.85
CA ARG A 93 4.61 12.15 23.33
C ARG A 93 5.51 11.43 22.33
N THR A 94 5.40 10.11 22.26
CA THR A 94 6.18 9.29 21.36
C THR A 94 5.23 8.41 20.54
N PRO A 95 5.60 8.05 19.30
CA PRO A 95 4.69 7.37 18.37
C PRO A 95 4.45 5.89 18.71
N GLU A 96 5.35 5.25 19.45
CA GLU A 96 5.35 3.82 19.75
C GLU A 96 4.08 3.35 20.46
N LEU A 97 3.45 2.34 19.88
CA LEU A 97 2.38 1.60 20.54
C LEU A 97 2.97 0.73 21.66
N PRO A 98 2.20 0.43 22.73
CA PRO A 98 2.57 -0.64 23.63
C PRO A 98 2.85 -1.93 22.86
N TYR A 99 3.95 -2.63 23.19
CA TYR A 99 4.44 -3.78 22.41
C TYR A 99 3.35 -4.81 22.06
N GLN A 100 2.50 -5.18 23.03
CA GLN A 100 1.43 -6.14 22.82
C GLN A 100 0.33 -5.63 21.87
N LEU A 101 0.07 -4.31 21.87
CA LEU A 101 -0.85 -3.69 20.92
C LEU A 101 -0.24 -3.68 19.52
N TYR A 102 1.05 -3.34 19.38
CA TYR A 102 1.74 -3.40 18.09
C TYR A 102 1.73 -4.83 17.51
N LYS A 103 2.07 -5.82 18.33
CA LYS A 103 2.01 -7.24 17.95
C LYS A 103 0.60 -7.67 17.53
N HIS A 104 -0.42 -7.22 18.25
CA HIS A 104 -1.81 -7.46 17.87
C HIS A 104 -2.15 -6.83 16.51
N THR A 105 -1.67 -5.61 16.24
CA THR A 105 -1.84 -4.96 14.93
C THR A 105 -1.17 -5.75 13.81
N LEU A 106 0.05 -6.27 14.02
CA LEU A 106 0.74 -7.15 13.07
C LEU A 106 -0.09 -8.40 12.73
N VAL A 107 -0.63 -9.07 13.74
CA VAL A 107 -1.51 -10.25 13.55
C VAL A 107 -2.75 -9.88 12.73
N GLY A 108 -3.35 -8.72 12.98
CA GLY A 108 -4.46 -8.19 12.19
C GLY A 108 -4.12 -7.96 10.71
N MET A 109 -2.85 -7.72 10.39
CA MET A 109 -2.36 -7.58 9.01
C MET A 109 -2.00 -8.92 8.36
N GLY A 110 -2.02 -10.01 9.13
CA GLY A 110 -1.64 -11.36 8.70
C GLY A 110 -0.17 -11.71 9.00
N ILE A 111 0.51 -10.97 9.88
CA ILE A 111 1.90 -11.18 10.24
C ILE A 111 1.97 -11.88 11.60
N ASP A 112 2.56 -13.08 11.63
CA ASP A 112 2.74 -13.91 12.81
C ASP A 112 4.18 -13.92 13.36
N GLU A 113 5.09 -13.23 12.66
CA GLU A 113 6.51 -13.13 13.03
C GLU A 113 6.74 -12.10 14.16
N GLU A 114 7.69 -12.37 15.05
CA GLU A 114 8.03 -11.44 16.12
C GLU A 114 8.71 -10.18 15.56
N PRO A 115 8.38 -8.97 16.07
CA PRO A 115 8.96 -7.71 15.58
C PRO A 115 10.50 -7.71 15.51
N GLU A 116 11.15 -8.22 16.55
CA GLU A 116 12.61 -8.34 16.60
C GLU A 116 13.17 -9.21 15.46
N LYS A 117 12.46 -10.30 15.15
CA LYS A 117 12.88 -11.22 14.09
C LYS A 117 12.66 -10.62 12.71
N MET A 118 11.57 -9.86 12.53
CA MET A 118 11.32 -9.08 11.31
C MET A 118 12.47 -8.10 11.05
N ILE A 119 12.97 -7.40 12.09
CA ILE A 119 14.11 -6.48 11.96
C ILE A 119 15.36 -7.22 11.50
N GLU A 120 15.69 -8.36 12.11
CA GLU A 120 16.86 -9.17 11.75
C GLU A 120 16.79 -9.66 10.29
N ILE A 121 15.66 -10.27 9.91
CA ILE A 121 15.43 -10.80 8.55
C ILE A 121 15.46 -9.65 7.54
N GLY A 122 14.74 -8.56 7.82
CA GLY A 122 14.63 -7.42 6.93
C GLY A 122 15.97 -6.75 6.66
N LYS A 123 16.79 -6.50 7.69
CA LYS A 123 18.14 -5.93 7.51
C LYS A 123 19.05 -6.85 6.70
N LYS A 124 19.01 -8.16 6.97
CA LYS A 124 19.82 -9.15 6.25
C LYS A 124 19.46 -9.19 4.76
N GLU A 125 18.17 -9.31 4.44
CA GLU A 125 17.71 -9.36 3.05
C GLU A 125 17.88 -8.01 2.33
N TYR A 126 17.67 -6.90 3.03
CA TYR A 126 17.97 -5.56 2.51
C TYR A 126 19.43 -5.45 2.09
N ALA A 127 20.38 -5.81 2.97
CA ALA A 127 21.81 -5.76 2.66
C ALA A 127 22.16 -6.62 1.43
N ARG A 128 21.56 -7.81 1.29
CA ARG A 128 21.78 -8.69 0.13
C ARG A 128 21.29 -8.07 -1.16
N VAL A 129 20.02 -7.63 -1.20
CA VAL A 129 19.44 -7.00 -2.41
C VAL A 129 20.13 -5.67 -2.73
N TYR A 130 20.60 -4.94 -1.72
CA TYR A 130 21.29 -3.67 -1.91
C TYR A 130 22.62 -3.85 -2.67
N GLN A 131 23.30 -4.99 -2.51
CA GLN A 131 24.49 -5.30 -3.30
C GLN A 131 24.17 -5.44 -4.80
N ASP A 132 23.07 -6.11 -5.15
CA ASP A 132 22.66 -6.26 -6.54
C ASP A 132 22.22 -4.92 -7.13
N PHE A 133 21.51 -4.12 -6.33
CA PHE A 133 21.16 -2.75 -6.68
C PHE A 133 22.42 -1.90 -6.97
N ARG A 134 23.42 -1.93 -6.09
CA ARG A 134 24.69 -1.20 -6.28
C ARG A 134 25.49 -1.65 -7.50
N LYS A 135 25.49 -2.95 -7.82
CA LYS A 135 26.14 -3.45 -9.03
C LYS A 135 25.45 -2.89 -10.28
N LEU A 136 24.12 -2.87 -10.28
CA LEU A 136 23.34 -2.39 -11.41
C LEU A 136 23.44 -0.86 -11.55
N THR A 137 23.48 -0.09 -10.45
CA THR A 137 23.73 1.36 -10.52
C THR A 137 25.11 1.66 -11.11
N GLN A 138 26.14 0.89 -10.72
CA GLN A 138 27.49 1.02 -11.30
C GLN A 138 27.46 0.78 -12.82
N ALA A 139 26.88 -0.34 -13.27
CA ALA A 139 26.80 -0.67 -14.69
C ALA A 139 26.03 0.40 -15.50
N LEU A 140 24.92 0.90 -14.97
CA LEU A 140 24.14 1.96 -15.62
C LEU A 140 24.85 3.32 -15.61
N SER A 141 25.62 3.62 -14.55
CA SER A 141 26.43 4.84 -14.51
C SER A 141 27.50 4.85 -15.60
N GLU A 142 28.15 3.70 -15.85
CA GLU A 142 29.13 3.54 -16.94
C GLU A 142 28.45 3.63 -18.31
N LYS A 143 27.32 2.93 -18.49
CA LYS A 143 26.53 2.94 -19.74
C LYS A 143 26.11 4.35 -20.16
N HIS A 144 25.69 5.18 -19.19
CA HIS A 144 25.14 6.52 -19.45
C HIS A 144 26.12 7.66 -19.17
N GLY A 145 27.38 7.36 -18.81
CA GLY A 145 28.40 8.38 -18.52
C GLY A 145 28.11 9.24 -17.28
N ILE A 146 27.42 8.68 -16.29
CA ILE A 146 27.09 9.35 -15.03
C ILE A 146 28.31 9.31 -14.12
N LYS A 147 28.84 10.48 -13.74
CA LYS A 147 30.06 10.59 -12.90
C LYS A 147 29.89 10.02 -11.49
N ASP A 148 28.70 10.18 -10.90
CA ASP A 148 28.37 9.64 -9.59
C ASP A 148 27.55 8.35 -9.78
N SER A 149 28.13 7.21 -9.39
CA SER A 149 27.49 5.90 -9.48
C SER A 149 26.63 5.55 -8.25
N SER A 150 26.43 6.51 -7.34
CA SER A 150 25.52 6.36 -6.22
C SER A 150 24.10 6.04 -6.71
N PRO A 151 23.33 5.20 -5.99
CA PRO A 151 21.96 4.92 -6.36
C PRO A 151 21.09 6.17 -6.53
N LYS A 152 21.24 7.14 -5.63
CA LYS A 152 20.55 8.42 -5.70
C LYS A 152 20.83 9.14 -7.02
N ALA A 153 22.08 9.22 -7.46
CA ALA A 153 22.43 9.89 -8.71
C ALA A 153 21.87 9.17 -9.93
N VAL A 154 21.96 7.84 -9.98
CA VAL A 154 21.45 7.05 -11.11
C VAL A 154 19.91 7.07 -11.18
N ILE A 155 19.21 7.00 -10.04
CA ILE A 155 17.75 7.17 -10.00
C ILE A 155 17.35 8.58 -10.42
N ASN A 156 18.05 9.61 -9.94
CA ASN A 156 17.80 10.99 -10.37
C ASN A 156 18.02 11.19 -11.87
N PHE A 157 19.00 10.48 -12.46
CA PHE A 157 19.19 10.48 -13.91
C PHE A 157 17.97 9.91 -14.65
N LEU A 158 17.42 8.78 -14.20
CA LEU A 158 16.19 8.21 -14.80
C LEU A 158 14.99 9.17 -14.65
N LYS A 159 14.94 9.94 -13.56
CA LYS A 159 13.91 10.96 -13.31
C LYS A 159 14.07 12.24 -14.14
N THR A 160 15.10 12.39 -14.97
CA THR A 160 15.28 13.62 -15.78
C THR A 160 14.18 13.82 -16.83
N ASN A 161 13.58 12.73 -17.30
CA ASN A 161 12.51 12.75 -18.32
C ASN A 161 11.16 12.46 -17.68
N LEU A 162 10.69 13.38 -16.83
CA LEU A 162 9.39 13.25 -16.17
C LEU A 162 8.24 13.30 -17.18
N ILE A 163 7.27 12.41 -16.98
CA ILE A 163 6.02 12.33 -17.72
C ILE A 163 4.91 12.77 -16.77
N THR A 164 4.45 14.01 -16.93
CA THR A 164 3.47 14.63 -16.03
C THR A 164 2.21 15.13 -16.73
N LYS A 165 2.22 15.22 -18.06
CA LYS A 165 1.01 15.61 -18.80
C LYS A 165 0.00 14.46 -18.77
N PRO A 166 -1.26 14.72 -18.39
CA PRO A 166 -2.29 13.68 -18.25
C PRO A 166 -2.39 12.70 -19.44
N SER A 167 -2.41 13.20 -20.68
CA SER A 167 -2.49 12.34 -21.87
C SER A 167 -1.28 11.42 -22.03
N GLU A 168 -0.07 11.94 -21.81
CA GLU A 168 1.18 11.18 -21.91
C GLU A 168 1.29 10.14 -20.77
N VAL A 169 0.79 10.48 -19.57
CA VAL A 169 0.69 9.53 -18.44
C VAL A 169 -0.27 8.40 -18.78
N GLN A 170 -1.47 8.70 -19.28
CA GLN A 170 -2.45 7.67 -19.66
C GLN A 170 -1.87 6.72 -20.73
N GLU A 171 -1.30 7.26 -21.81
CA GLU A 171 -0.67 6.48 -22.88
C GLU A 171 0.50 5.61 -22.37
N LEU A 172 1.31 6.13 -21.45
CA LEU A 172 2.39 5.37 -20.82
C LEU A 172 1.85 4.14 -20.08
N TYR A 173 0.88 4.32 -19.18
CA TYR A 173 0.38 3.21 -18.37
C TYR A 173 -0.41 2.19 -19.20
N GLU A 174 -1.15 2.62 -20.22
CA GLU A 174 -1.83 1.72 -21.16
C GLU A 174 -0.83 0.88 -21.98
N SER A 175 0.19 1.51 -22.55
CA SER A 175 1.22 0.80 -23.33
C SER A 175 2.05 -0.17 -22.46
N VAL A 176 2.36 0.21 -21.22
CA VAL A 176 3.01 -0.67 -20.25
C VAL A 176 2.13 -1.87 -19.91
N SER A 177 0.83 -1.65 -19.67
CA SER A 177 -0.14 -2.73 -19.40
C SER A 177 -0.21 -3.73 -20.55
N ASP A 178 -0.29 -3.25 -21.79
CA ASP A 178 -0.32 -4.12 -22.97
C ASP A 178 0.99 -4.92 -23.11
N ARG A 179 2.15 -4.29 -22.83
CA ARG A 179 3.45 -4.99 -22.82
C ARG A 179 3.52 -6.07 -21.74
N LEU A 180 3.10 -5.78 -20.52
CA LEU A 180 3.14 -6.74 -19.40
C LEU A 180 2.17 -7.91 -19.63
N THR A 181 0.99 -7.64 -20.20
CA THR A 181 0.03 -8.66 -20.64
C THR A 181 0.72 -9.65 -21.60
N LYS A 182 1.42 -9.13 -22.61
CA LYS A 182 2.16 -9.97 -23.56
C LYS A 182 3.29 -10.76 -22.91
N ILE A 183 4.01 -10.17 -21.95
CA ILE A 183 5.05 -10.89 -21.17
C ILE A 183 4.43 -12.07 -20.41
N VAL A 184 3.28 -11.85 -19.74
CA VAL A 184 2.58 -12.89 -18.97
C VAL A 184 2.11 -14.02 -19.87
N GLU A 185 1.51 -13.72 -21.02
CA GLU A 185 1.03 -14.71 -21.98
C GLU A 185 2.17 -15.49 -22.64
N THR A 186 3.19 -14.80 -23.14
CA THR A 186 4.30 -15.43 -23.89
C THR A 186 5.12 -16.38 -23.03
N ASN A 187 5.14 -16.17 -21.72
CA ASN A 187 5.95 -16.94 -20.78
C ASN A 187 5.12 -17.82 -19.84
N ASP A 188 3.82 -17.97 -20.11
CA ASP A 188 2.90 -18.77 -19.29
C ASP A 188 3.02 -18.48 -17.78
N LEU A 189 3.03 -17.20 -17.39
CA LEU A 189 3.29 -16.84 -15.98
C LEU A 189 2.06 -17.10 -15.09
N VAL A 190 0.87 -16.74 -15.56
CA VAL A 190 -0.41 -16.90 -14.84
C VAL A 190 -1.58 -16.67 -15.83
N THR A 191 -2.75 -17.27 -15.59
CA THR A 191 -3.93 -17.02 -16.44
C THR A 191 -4.43 -15.59 -16.27
N LEU A 192 -4.47 -14.83 -17.36
CA LEU A 192 -5.02 -13.48 -17.38
C LEU A 192 -6.56 -13.49 -17.27
N PRO A 193 -7.16 -12.50 -16.58
CA PRO A 193 -8.61 -12.32 -16.58
C PRO A 193 -9.14 -11.95 -17.97
N LYS A 194 -10.39 -12.32 -18.25
CA LYS A 194 -11.06 -12.08 -19.55
C LYS A 194 -11.40 -10.62 -19.78
N VAL A 195 -11.68 -9.88 -18.70
CA VAL A 195 -12.01 -8.45 -18.78
C VAL A 195 -10.70 -7.67 -18.95
N ARG A 196 -10.70 -6.57 -19.70
CA ARG A 196 -9.53 -5.68 -19.80
C ARG A 196 -9.30 -4.93 -18.48
N LEU A 197 -8.05 -4.73 -18.10
CA LEU A 197 -7.67 -3.83 -17.00
C LEU A 197 -8.20 -2.41 -17.30
N LYS A 198 -8.84 -1.78 -16.33
CA LYS A 198 -9.27 -0.38 -16.43
C LYS A 198 -8.24 0.53 -15.76
N ILE A 199 -7.59 1.38 -16.55
CA ILE A 199 -6.65 2.41 -16.07
C ILE A 199 -7.31 3.77 -16.20
N ARG A 200 -7.28 4.58 -15.14
CA ARG A 200 -7.77 5.97 -15.20
C ARG A 200 -6.88 6.91 -14.41
N LEU A 201 -6.92 8.18 -14.79
CA LEU A 201 -6.32 9.25 -14.00
C LEU A 201 -7.24 9.65 -12.84
N ALA A 202 -6.65 10.01 -11.71
CA ALA A 202 -7.37 10.60 -10.59
C ALA A 202 -7.63 12.09 -10.84
N GLY A 203 -8.76 12.60 -10.33
CA GLY A 203 -9.02 14.03 -10.29
C GLY A 203 -8.18 14.75 -9.23
N GLU A 204 -8.10 16.09 -9.27
CA GLU A 204 -7.20 16.86 -8.39
C GLU A 204 -7.44 16.57 -6.89
N THR A 205 -8.69 16.48 -6.44
CA THR A 205 -9.03 16.17 -5.05
C THR A 205 -8.65 14.74 -4.67
N GLU A 206 -8.86 13.78 -5.57
CA GLU A 206 -8.50 12.37 -5.37
C GLU A 206 -6.97 12.21 -5.30
N SER A 207 -6.22 12.88 -6.18
CA SER A 207 -4.75 12.92 -6.15
C SER A 207 -4.19 13.53 -4.86
N LYS A 208 -4.85 14.55 -4.30
CA LYS A 208 -4.44 15.13 -3.01
C LYS A 208 -4.69 14.16 -1.84
N ALA A 209 -5.79 13.41 -1.89
CA ALA A 209 -6.13 12.44 -0.85
C ALA A 209 -5.23 11.19 -0.91
N THR A 210 -4.98 10.68 -2.11
CA THR A 210 -4.14 9.51 -2.37
C THR A 210 -3.12 9.84 -3.45
N PRO A 211 -1.94 10.37 -3.09
CA PRO A 211 -0.94 10.87 -4.06
C PRO A 211 -0.05 9.77 -4.65
N VAL A 212 -0.41 8.49 -4.49
CA VAL A 212 0.34 7.34 -5.01
C VAL A 212 -0.54 6.51 -5.94
N PRO A 213 -0.01 5.98 -7.06
CA PRO A 213 -0.75 5.03 -7.90
C PRO A 213 -1.25 3.86 -7.07
N HIS A 214 -2.51 3.46 -7.28
CA HIS A 214 -3.16 2.44 -6.48
C HIS A 214 -4.31 1.78 -7.24
N LEU A 215 -4.60 0.52 -6.92
CA LEU A 215 -5.82 -0.16 -7.35
C LEU A 215 -6.97 0.14 -6.39
N VAL A 216 -8.13 0.51 -6.95
CA VAL A 216 -9.41 0.47 -6.26
C VAL A 216 -10.03 -0.92 -6.45
N PRO A 217 -10.12 -1.75 -5.39
CA PRO A 217 -10.66 -3.10 -5.51
C PRO A 217 -12.19 -3.07 -5.73
N PRO A 218 -12.74 -4.04 -6.46
CA PRO A 218 -14.18 -4.14 -6.67
C PRO A 218 -14.86 -4.64 -5.39
N PRO A 219 -16.15 -4.31 -5.17
CA PRO A 219 -16.96 -5.02 -4.20
C PRO A 219 -16.97 -6.51 -4.52
N LEU A 220 -16.62 -7.36 -3.56
CA LEU A 220 -16.67 -8.82 -3.74
C LEU A 220 -18.03 -9.42 -3.35
N VAL A 221 -18.86 -8.66 -2.63
CA VAL A 221 -20.21 -9.07 -2.18
C VAL A 221 -21.23 -8.16 -2.81
N ASN A 222 -22.31 -8.74 -3.36
CA ASN A 222 -23.36 -8.01 -4.08
C ASN A 222 -22.80 -7.12 -5.20
N ASN A 223 -21.73 -7.58 -5.88
CA ASN A 223 -21.14 -6.84 -6.98
C ASN A 223 -22.12 -6.73 -8.15
N LYS A 224 -22.33 -5.53 -8.67
CA LYS A 224 -23.22 -5.24 -9.80
C LYS A 224 -22.44 -4.99 -11.10
N GLY A 225 -21.36 -5.76 -11.30
CA GLY A 225 -20.50 -5.64 -12.49
C GLY A 225 -19.38 -4.61 -12.36
N VAL A 226 -19.06 -4.14 -11.15
CA VAL A 226 -17.91 -3.25 -10.91
C VAL A 226 -16.63 -4.07 -11.02
N THR A 227 -15.70 -3.61 -11.85
CA THR A 227 -14.36 -4.19 -12.01
C THR A 227 -13.34 -3.41 -11.19
N PRO A 228 -12.16 -3.97 -10.91
CA PRO A 228 -11.06 -3.20 -10.35
C PRO A 228 -10.69 -2.01 -11.26
N GLU A 229 -10.17 -0.94 -10.66
CA GLU A 229 -9.65 0.23 -11.40
C GLU A 229 -8.24 0.56 -10.92
N PHE A 230 -7.28 0.62 -11.85
CA PHE A 230 -5.95 1.13 -11.56
C PHE A 230 -5.94 2.65 -11.74
N VAL A 231 -5.78 3.36 -10.63
CA VAL A 231 -5.90 4.81 -10.55
C VAL A 231 -4.51 5.44 -10.48
N ILE A 232 -4.24 6.37 -11.39
CA ILE A 232 -2.97 7.11 -11.46
C ILE A 232 -3.21 8.56 -10.99
N PRO A 233 -2.68 8.96 -9.83
CA PRO A 233 -2.69 10.35 -9.41
C PRO A 233 -1.96 11.24 -10.40
N THR A 234 -2.65 12.28 -10.83
CA THR A 234 -2.10 13.33 -11.69
C THR A 234 -2.47 14.70 -11.17
N SER A 235 -1.85 15.72 -11.74
CA SER A 235 -2.23 17.11 -11.53
C SER A 235 -2.72 17.68 -12.84
N GLU A 236 -3.84 18.41 -12.82
CA GLU A 236 -4.36 19.09 -14.02
C GLU A 236 -3.31 20.05 -14.62
N SER A 237 -2.44 20.62 -13.78
CA SER A 237 -1.34 21.49 -14.21
C SER A 237 -0.03 20.74 -14.50
N GLY A 238 0.00 19.41 -14.34
CA GLY A 238 1.21 18.60 -14.44
C GLY A 238 2.18 18.78 -13.26
N VAL A 239 1.83 19.57 -12.24
CA VAL A 239 2.64 19.77 -11.03
C VAL A 239 2.30 18.72 -9.99
N VAL A 240 3.21 17.79 -9.75
CA VAL A 240 3.07 16.74 -8.72
C VAL A 240 3.90 17.09 -7.47
N PRO A 241 3.46 16.70 -6.26
CA PRO A 241 4.18 16.99 -5.01
C PRO A 241 5.52 16.24 -4.89
N PHE A 242 5.70 15.17 -5.66
CA PHE A 242 6.92 14.39 -5.79
C PHE A 242 6.90 13.62 -7.13
N ASP A 243 8.06 13.16 -7.57
CA ASP A 243 8.28 12.58 -8.90
C ASP A 243 8.52 11.05 -8.90
N ASP A 244 8.43 10.40 -7.73
CA ASP A 244 8.81 9.00 -7.52
C ASP A 244 8.05 7.99 -8.42
N PHE A 245 6.95 8.41 -9.05
CA PHE A 245 6.11 7.59 -9.93
C PHE A 245 5.88 8.20 -11.32
N SER A 246 6.59 9.29 -11.65
CA SER A 246 6.32 10.13 -12.81
C SER A 246 7.34 9.94 -13.94
N TYR A 247 7.95 8.76 -14.05
CA TYR A 247 8.93 8.42 -15.08
C TYR A 247 8.73 6.99 -15.58
N ARG A 248 9.26 6.68 -16.78
CA ARG A 248 8.91 5.48 -17.55
C ARG A 248 9.14 4.18 -16.79
N GLU A 249 10.31 4.03 -16.20
CA GLU A 249 10.74 2.82 -15.53
C GLU A 249 9.92 2.54 -14.27
N ALA A 250 9.49 3.57 -13.53
CA ALA A 250 8.58 3.42 -12.40
C ALA A 250 7.21 2.91 -12.82
N ALA A 251 6.65 3.43 -13.93
CA ALA A 251 5.34 2.99 -14.42
C ALA A 251 5.30 1.48 -14.70
N VAL A 252 6.42 0.88 -15.12
CA VAL A 252 6.52 -0.56 -15.41
C VAL A 252 6.24 -1.42 -14.19
N ILE A 253 7.04 -1.25 -13.13
CA ILE A 253 6.90 -2.11 -11.95
C ILE A 253 5.61 -1.79 -11.17
N LEU A 254 5.16 -0.53 -11.19
CA LEU A 254 3.87 -0.14 -10.62
C LEU A 254 2.70 -0.80 -11.36
N THR A 255 2.75 -0.87 -12.69
CA THR A 255 1.70 -1.54 -13.47
C THR A 255 1.72 -3.04 -13.25
N ALA A 256 2.88 -3.65 -13.03
CA ALA A 256 2.96 -5.06 -12.64
C ALA A 256 2.34 -5.30 -11.25
N HIS A 257 2.54 -4.37 -10.30
CA HIS A 257 2.04 -4.44 -8.93
C HIS A 257 0.53 -4.18 -8.83
N GLU A 258 0.06 -3.02 -9.32
CA GLU A 258 -1.32 -2.58 -9.20
C GLU A 258 -2.20 -3.20 -10.30
N GLY A 259 -1.66 -3.36 -11.50
CA GLY A 259 -2.33 -3.94 -12.65
C GLY A 259 -2.11 -5.45 -12.76
N ARG A 260 -1.53 -5.89 -13.88
CA ARG A 260 -1.32 -7.30 -14.21
C ARG A 260 0.18 -7.61 -14.30
N PRO A 261 0.67 -8.70 -13.66
CA PRO A 261 -0.10 -9.78 -13.03
C PRO A 261 -0.48 -9.58 -11.54
N GLY A 262 -0.35 -8.37 -10.99
CA GLY A 262 -0.58 -8.06 -9.56
C GLY A 262 -2.05 -7.93 -9.15
N HIS A 263 -2.41 -6.82 -8.49
CA HIS A 263 -3.70 -6.67 -7.81
C HIS A 263 -4.91 -6.79 -8.74
N ASP A 264 -4.91 -6.15 -9.92
CA ASP A 264 -6.04 -6.26 -10.85
C ASP A 264 -6.30 -7.72 -11.22
N LEU A 265 -5.24 -8.48 -11.51
CA LEU A 265 -5.37 -9.90 -11.81
C LEU A 265 -5.96 -10.65 -10.62
N GLN A 266 -5.43 -10.45 -9.42
CA GLN A 266 -5.90 -11.12 -8.22
C GLN A 266 -7.40 -10.89 -8.01
N PHE A 267 -7.84 -9.62 -7.98
CA PHE A 267 -9.23 -9.27 -7.73
C PHE A 267 -10.15 -9.66 -8.90
N SER A 268 -9.71 -9.49 -10.14
CA SER A 268 -10.48 -9.92 -11.31
C SER A 268 -10.69 -11.44 -11.33
N ARG A 269 -9.65 -12.24 -11.02
CA ARG A 269 -9.77 -13.70 -10.90
C ARG A 269 -10.66 -14.09 -9.73
N MET A 270 -10.67 -13.34 -8.63
CA MET A 270 -11.60 -13.58 -7.53
C MET A 270 -13.08 -13.38 -7.93
N LEU A 271 -13.36 -12.41 -8.79
CA LEU A 271 -14.71 -12.22 -9.38
C LEU A 271 -15.07 -13.38 -10.32
N GLU A 272 -14.17 -13.76 -11.23
CA GLU A 272 -14.39 -14.85 -12.19
C GLU A 272 -14.58 -16.21 -11.51
N ASN A 273 -13.79 -16.47 -10.46
CA ASN A 273 -13.86 -17.71 -9.67
C ASN A 273 -15.01 -17.69 -8.64
N LYS A 274 -15.79 -16.60 -8.55
CA LYS A 274 -16.92 -16.45 -7.61
C LYS A 274 -16.52 -16.74 -6.16
N THR A 275 -15.49 -16.02 -5.68
CA THR A 275 -15.00 -16.18 -4.30
C THR A 275 -16.16 -16.17 -3.29
N SER A 276 -16.21 -17.16 -2.41
CA SER A 276 -17.29 -17.28 -1.41
C SER A 276 -17.43 -16.02 -0.55
N THR A 277 -18.65 -15.71 -0.12
CA THR A 277 -18.94 -14.55 0.74
C THR A 277 -18.16 -14.58 2.06
N ILE A 278 -17.91 -15.78 2.63
CA ILE A 278 -17.12 -15.92 3.85
C ILE A 278 -15.69 -15.43 3.62
N ARG A 279 -15.02 -15.92 2.57
CA ARG A 279 -13.65 -15.46 2.24
C ARG A 279 -13.63 -13.98 1.89
N ALA A 280 -14.59 -13.51 1.10
CA ALA A 280 -14.69 -12.11 0.71
C ALA A 280 -14.86 -11.15 1.91
N ARG A 281 -15.56 -11.56 2.98
CA ARG A 281 -15.82 -10.72 4.15
C ARG A 281 -14.79 -10.88 5.27
N TYR A 282 -14.23 -12.07 5.45
CA TYR A 282 -13.50 -12.42 6.67
C TYR A 282 -12.07 -12.93 6.45
N ALA A 283 -11.65 -13.20 5.21
CA ALA A 283 -10.29 -13.67 4.94
C ALA A 283 -9.33 -12.55 4.51
N ALA A 284 -9.85 -11.38 4.10
CA ALA A 284 -9.03 -10.25 3.64
C ALA A 284 -7.94 -9.89 4.66
N ASN A 285 -6.68 -9.93 4.23
CA ASN A 285 -5.54 -9.52 5.03
C ASN A 285 -4.46 -8.93 4.11
N SER A 286 -3.68 -8.01 4.66
CA SER A 286 -2.67 -7.27 3.89
C SER A 286 -1.55 -8.18 3.37
N VAL A 287 -1.17 -9.20 4.13
CA VAL A 287 -0.10 -10.14 3.76
C VAL A 287 -0.45 -10.95 2.50
N ASN A 288 -1.71 -11.36 2.33
CA ASN A 288 -2.15 -12.02 1.10
C ASN A 288 -2.15 -11.07 -0.11
N ILE A 289 -2.77 -9.90 0.04
CA ILE A 289 -2.96 -8.93 -1.04
C ILE A 289 -1.61 -8.37 -1.52
N GLU A 290 -0.84 -7.81 -0.59
CA GLU A 290 0.45 -7.17 -0.90
C GLU A 290 1.53 -8.20 -1.22
N GLY A 291 1.46 -9.38 -0.61
CA GLY A 291 2.35 -10.49 -0.91
C GLY A 291 2.22 -10.95 -2.37
N TRP A 292 0.99 -11.09 -2.86
CA TRP A 292 0.75 -11.46 -4.26
C TRP A 292 1.29 -10.41 -5.23
N ALA A 293 0.96 -9.13 -5.03
CA ALA A 293 1.41 -8.08 -5.95
C ALA A 293 2.94 -7.95 -5.96
N LEU A 294 3.56 -8.08 -4.79
CA LEU A 294 5.02 -8.08 -4.69
C LEU A 294 5.68 -9.35 -5.26
N TYR A 295 4.98 -10.49 -5.28
CA TYR A 295 5.40 -11.69 -6.00
C TYR A 295 5.22 -11.56 -7.52
N ALA A 296 4.15 -10.90 -7.96
CA ALA A 296 3.90 -10.59 -9.36
C ALA A 296 5.01 -9.72 -9.98
N GLU A 297 5.60 -8.80 -9.20
CA GLU A 297 6.82 -8.08 -9.59
C GLU A 297 7.99 -9.04 -9.91
N ASP A 298 8.21 -10.09 -9.11
CA ASP A 298 9.27 -11.09 -9.37
C ASP A 298 9.00 -11.91 -10.63
N LEU A 299 7.72 -12.16 -10.98
CA LEU A 299 7.36 -12.91 -12.17
C LEU A 299 7.79 -12.19 -13.46
N VAL A 300 7.65 -10.87 -13.49
CA VAL A 300 7.98 -10.07 -14.69
C VAL A 300 9.45 -9.62 -14.72
N TYR A 301 10.12 -9.57 -13.57
CA TYR A 301 11.49 -9.07 -13.41
C TYR A 301 12.51 -9.58 -14.45
N PRO A 302 12.55 -10.88 -14.80
CA PRO A 302 13.54 -11.39 -15.77
C PRO A 302 13.44 -10.74 -17.16
N TYR A 303 12.24 -10.28 -17.53
CA TYR A 303 11.91 -9.76 -18.87
C TYR A 303 12.07 -8.25 -19.00
N LEU A 304 12.47 -7.57 -17.92
CA LEU A 304 12.64 -6.12 -17.87
C LEU A 304 14.02 -5.69 -18.41
N SER A 305 14.10 -4.44 -18.90
CA SER A 305 15.38 -3.79 -19.23
C SER A 305 16.22 -3.55 -17.97
N ASP A 306 17.50 -3.20 -18.12
CA ASP A 306 18.37 -2.93 -16.97
C ASP A 306 17.90 -1.70 -16.17
N GLU A 307 17.44 -0.64 -16.85
CA GLU A 307 16.86 0.53 -16.21
C GLU A 307 15.56 0.19 -15.44
N GLU A 308 14.70 -0.65 -16.01
CA GLU A 308 13.48 -1.14 -15.35
C GLU A 308 13.80 -2.07 -14.17
N LYS A 309 14.80 -2.95 -14.32
CA LYS A 309 15.30 -3.82 -13.24
C LYS A 309 15.88 -3.01 -12.09
N LEU A 310 16.53 -1.89 -12.37
CA LEU A 310 17.03 -0.99 -11.34
C LEU A 310 15.87 -0.47 -10.48
N VAL A 311 14.80 0.01 -11.10
CA VAL A 311 13.63 0.51 -10.38
C VAL A 311 12.90 -0.63 -9.66
N ALA A 312 12.82 -1.82 -10.25
CA ALA A 312 12.27 -2.99 -9.56
C ALA A 312 13.09 -3.40 -8.31
N LEU A 313 14.43 -3.27 -8.36
CA LEU A 313 15.28 -3.46 -7.17
C LEU A 313 15.09 -2.33 -6.15
N GLN A 314 14.94 -1.08 -6.59
CA GLN A 314 14.64 0.05 -5.73
C GLN A 314 13.30 -0.16 -4.98
N THR A 315 12.23 -0.57 -5.68
CA THR A 315 10.92 -0.84 -5.06
C THR A 315 10.97 -2.06 -4.16
N ARG A 316 11.72 -3.10 -4.52
CA ARG A 316 12.01 -4.26 -3.66
C ARG A 316 12.68 -3.85 -2.36
N LEU A 317 13.71 -3.01 -2.44
CA LEU A 317 14.43 -2.46 -1.28
C LEU A 317 13.54 -1.57 -0.42
N TRP A 318 12.65 -0.78 -1.02
CA TRP A 318 11.63 -0.03 -0.30
C TRP A 318 10.76 -0.97 0.56
N ARG A 319 10.23 -2.07 0.00
CA ARG A 319 9.40 -3.02 0.76
C ARG A 319 10.20 -3.77 1.84
N LEU A 320 11.49 -4.02 1.61
CA LEU A 320 12.40 -4.54 2.63
C LEU A 320 12.66 -3.51 3.75
N ALA A 321 12.86 -2.24 3.39
CA ALA A 321 13.00 -1.14 4.35
C ALA A 321 11.76 -1.02 5.23
N ARG A 322 10.56 -1.07 4.65
CA ARG A 322 9.29 -1.16 5.40
C ARG A 322 9.29 -2.32 6.40
N TYR A 323 9.81 -3.49 6.01
CA TYR A 323 9.79 -4.70 6.84
C TYR A 323 10.60 -4.56 8.13
N TYR A 324 11.73 -3.85 8.12
CA TYR A 324 12.53 -3.64 9.34
C TYR A 324 12.34 -2.25 9.99
N LEU A 325 12.05 -1.20 9.22
CA LEU A 325 11.91 0.16 9.76
C LEU A 325 10.62 0.33 10.55
N ASP A 326 9.50 -0.22 10.09
CA ASP A 326 8.21 -0.13 10.81
C ASP A 326 8.32 -0.71 12.23
N PRO A 327 8.80 -1.95 12.44
CA PRO A 327 9.04 -2.45 13.79
C PRO A 327 10.16 -1.70 14.51
N MET A 328 11.22 -1.22 13.84
CA MET A 328 12.23 -0.40 14.52
C MET A 328 11.64 0.88 15.12
N ILE A 329 10.80 1.60 14.38
CA ILE A 329 10.10 2.79 14.87
C ILE A 329 9.19 2.41 16.04
N GLN A 330 8.35 1.38 15.89
CA GLN A 330 7.39 0.98 16.93
C GLN A 330 8.02 0.37 18.18
N LEU A 331 9.26 -0.11 18.09
CA LEU A 331 10.03 -0.62 19.24
C LEU A 331 10.96 0.45 19.85
N GLY A 332 10.94 1.68 19.36
CA GLY A 332 11.84 2.76 19.82
C GLY A 332 13.32 2.48 19.51
N LYS A 333 13.59 1.64 18.51
CA LYS A 333 14.94 1.24 18.04
C LYS A 333 15.41 2.03 16.83
N GLY A 334 14.58 2.93 16.31
CA GLY A 334 14.95 3.84 15.23
C GLY A 334 14.22 5.18 15.31
N ASN A 335 14.58 6.10 14.42
CA ASN A 335 14.03 7.46 14.41
C ASN A 335 13.75 7.98 12.99
N GLU A 336 13.12 9.15 12.90
CA GLU A 336 12.78 9.79 11.63
C GLU A 336 13.99 9.98 10.71
N ASN A 337 15.11 10.49 11.24
CA ASN A 337 16.30 10.76 10.43
C ASN A 337 16.85 9.49 9.77
N GLU A 338 16.81 8.35 10.46
CA GLU A 338 17.23 7.07 9.90
C GLU A 338 16.30 6.63 8.75
N VAL A 339 14.98 6.78 8.91
CA VAL A 339 14.01 6.50 7.84
C VAL A 339 14.27 7.40 6.64
N ILE A 340 14.35 8.72 6.86
CA ILE A 340 14.62 9.70 5.80
C ILE A 340 15.91 9.38 5.07
N LYS A 341 16.98 9.04 5.80
CA LYS A 341 18.28 8.71 5.22
C LYS A 341 18.21 7.48 4.32
N VAL A 342 17.61 6.39 4.78
CA VAL A 342 17.46 5.16 3.99
C VAL A 342 16.73 5.46 2.68
N PHE A 343 15.59 6.16 2.75
CA PHE A 343 14.81 6.44 1.56
C PHE A 343 15.49 7.41 0.59
N THR A 344 16.08 8.50 1.11
CA THR A 344 16.59 9.57 0.24
C THR A 344 18.02 9.33 -0.24
N GLU A 345 18.91 8.83 0.62
CA GLU A 345 20.33 8.64 0.28
C GLU A 345 20.59 7.27 -0.32
N GLU A 346 19.99 6.21 0.23
CA GLU A 346 20.26 4.85 -0.24
C GLU A 346 19.38 4.46 -1.43
N LEU A 347 18.13 4.92 -1.47
CA LEU A 347 17.15 4.54 -2.50
C LEU A 347 16.85 5.65 -3.51
N GLY A 348 17.24 6.92 -3.28
CA GLY A 348 16.93 8.02 -4.21
C GLY A 348 15.44 8.39 -4.28
N VAL A 349 14.68 8.08 -3.23
CA VAL A 349 13.27 8.46 -3.08
C VAL A 349 13.18 9.93 -2.62
N SER A 350 12.12 10.64 -3.02
CA SER A 350 11.94 12.04 -2.61
C SER A 350 11.81 12.21 -1.09
N GLN A 351 12.20 13.38 -0.60
CA GLN A 351 12.07 13.76 0.82
C GLN A 351 10.61 13.67 1.30
N VAL A 352 9.66 14.13 0.46
CA VAL A 352 8.23 14.14 0.78
C VAL A 352 7.72 12.71 0.99
N MET A 353 8.10 11.81 0.10
CA MET A 353 7.68 10.41 0.19
C MET A 353 8.37 9.68 1.35
N ALA A 354 9.64 9.97 1.63
CA ALA A 354 10.33 9.46 2.81
C ALA A 354 9.64 9.89 4.13
N GLN A 355 9.18 11.15 4.21
CA GLN A 355 8.38 11.64 5.35
C GLN A 355 7.05 10.91 5.47
N LEU A 356 6.35 10.68 4.36
CA LEU A 356 5.10 9.93 4.35
C LEU A 356 5.29 8.48 4.84
N GLU A 357 6.40 7.82 4.49
CA GLU A 357 6.74 6.50 5.02
C GLU A 357 7.02 6.54 6.52
N PHE A 358 7.79 7.52 7.03
CA PHE A 358 7.97 7.67 8.47
C PHE A 358 6.64 7.85 9.20
N GLN A 359 5.78 8.76 8.74
CA GLN A 359 4.47 9.00 9.33
C GLN A 359 3.58 7.74 9.30
N ARG A 360 3.69 6.95 8.22
CA ARG A 360 3.01 5.65 8.09
C ARG A 360 3.39 4.71 9.22
N TYR A 361 4.69 4.53 9.45
CA TYR A 361 5.23 3.65 10.48
C TYR A 361 4.96 4.17 11.89
N ALA A 362 5.01 5.49 12.07
CA ALA A 362 4.88 6.12 13.37
C ALA A 362 3.44 6.14 13.87
N TYR A 363 2.48 6.54 13.05
CA TYR A 363 1.11 6.75 13.54
C TYR A 363 -0.03 6.61 12.52
N ARG A 364 0.19 6.65 11.21
CA ARG A 364 -0.95 6.52 10.26
C ARG A 364 -1.46 5.09 10.20
N THR A 365 -0.58 4.10 10.01
CA THR A 365 -0.93 2.68 9.89
C THR A 365 0.22 1.77 10.36
N PRO A 366 0.68 1.91 11.62
CA PRO A 366 1.78 1.11 12.15
C PRO A 366 1.49 -0.39 12.02
N GLY A 367 2.47 -1.16 11.56
CA GLY A 367 2.37 -2.63 11.43
C GLY A 367 1.81 -3.12 10.09
N GLN A 368 1.28 -2.24 9.23
CA GLN A 368 0.80 -2.65 7.91
C GLN A 368 1.93 -2.71 6.87
N ALA A 369 2.90 -1.79 6.93
CA ALA A 369 3.97 -1.69 5.94
C ALA A 369 4.85 -2.95 5.79
N PRO A 370 5.08 -3.76 6.84
CA PRO A 370 5.79 -5.03 6.69
C PRO A 370 5.04 -6.12 5.90
N ALA A 371 3.72 -6.01 5.71
CA ALA A 371 2.89 -7.06 5.11
C ALA A 371 3.34 -7.44 3.69
N TYR A 372 3.85 -6.48 2.92
CA TYR A 372 4.36 -6.65 1.56
C TYR A 372 5.44 -7.74 1.49
N PHE A 373 6.56 -7.52 2.19
CA PHE A 373 7.68 -8.45 2.15
C PHE A 373 7.35 -9.75 2.89
N HIS A 374 6.59 -9.68 3.98
CA HIS A 374 6.15 -10.87 4.70
C HIS A 374 5.31 -11.80 3.80
N GLY A 375 4.38 -11.24 3.04
CA GLY A 375 3.57 -11.98 2.07
C GLY A 375 4.40 -12.68 1.01
N LEU A 376 5.39 -11.99 0.44
CA LEU A 376 6.31 -12.62 -0.49
C LEU A 376 7.10 -13.77 0.15
N LEU A 377 7.60 -13.60 1.37
CA LEU A 377 8.30 -14.67 2.09
C LEU A 377 7.40 -15.89 2.28
N LYS A 378 6.12 -15.68 2.63
CA LYS A 378 5.14 -16.75 2.79
C LYS A 378 4.85 -17.49 1.47
N ILE A 379 4.71 -16.77 0.35
CA ILE A 379 4.53 -17.39 -0.98
C ILE A 379 5.77 -18.22 -1.37
N ARG A 380 6.97 -17.66 -1.21
CA ARG A 380 8.22 -18.39 -1.52
C ARG A 380 8.37 -19.63 -0.65
N LYS A 381 8.12 -19.53 0.65
CA LYS A 381 8.15 -20.65 1.59
C LYS A 381 7.12 -21.73 1.21
N LEU A 382 5.89 -21.32 0.88
CA LEU A 382 4.84 -22.21 0.39
C LEU A 382 5.30 -22.97 -0.86
N LYS A 383 5.84 -22.28 -1.86
CA LYS A 383 6.35 -22.91 -3.09
C LYS A 383 7.46 -23.92 -2.79
N THR A 384 8.45 -23.53 -1.98
CA THR A 384 9.55 -24.42 -1.59
C THR A 384 9.07 -25.67 -0.85
N GLU A 385 8.09 -25.54 0.04
CA GLU A 385 7.52 -26.69 0.76
C GLU A 385 6.79 -27.64 -0.20
N LEU A 386 5.99 -27.11 -1.11
CA LEU A 386 5.28 -27.90 -2.11
C LEU A 386 6.25 -28.58 -3.09
N GLU A 387 7.30 -27.89 -3.52
CA GLU A 387 8.33 -28.47 -4.41
C GLU A 387 9.14 -29.57 -3.73
N ARG A 388 9.35 -29.49 -2.40
CA ARG A 388 9.97 -30.59 -1.64
C ARG A 388 9.09 -31.84 -1.65
N GLN A 389 7.77 -31.69 -1.66
CA GLN A 389 6.83 -32.80 -1.62
C GLN A 389 6.54 -33.39 -3.00
N TYR A 390 6.31 -32.53 -4.01
CA TYR A 390 5.79 -32.94 -5.31
C TYR A 390 6.82 -32.85 -6.45
N GLY A 391 8.02 -32.32 -6.18
CA GLY A 391 9.00 -31.97 -7.20
C GLY A 391 8.74 -30.58 -7.81
N ILE A 392 9.52 -30.22 -8.83
CA ILE A 392 9.40 -28.91 -9.48
C ILE A 392 7.98 -28.73 -10.02
N LEU A 393 7.34 -27.62 -9.66
CA LEU A 393 6.00 -27.29 -10.10
C LEU A 393 6.05 -26.46 -11.40
N GLU A 394 5.07 -26.70 -12.26
CA GLU A 394 4.74 -25.86 -13.40
C GLU A 394 4.25 -24.51 -12.88
N LEU A 395 4.88 -23.43 -13.34
CA LEU A 395 4.76 -22.09 -12.76
C LEU A 395 3.33 -21.54 -12.91
N LYS A 396 2.75 -21.66 -14.11
CA LYS A 396 1.41 -21.17 -14.39
C LYS A 396 0.37 -21.85 -13.50
N CYS A 397 0.44 -23.17 -13.42
CA CYS A 397 -0.44 -23.99 -12.61
C CYS A 397 -0.31 -23.66 -11.12
N PHE A 398 0.92 -23.47 -10.62
CA PHE A 398 1.15 -23.04 -9.24
C PHE A 398 0.48 -21.68 -8.98
N ASN A 399 0.72 -20.69 -9.85
CA ASN A 399 0.19 -19.34 -9.70
C ASN A 399 -1.35 -19.30 -9.82
N ASP A 400 -1.91 -20.00 -10.80
CA ASP A 400 -3.37 -20.12 -10.97
C ASP A 400 -4.03 -20.77 -9.75
N THR A 401 -3.41 -21.82 -9.22
CA THR A 401 -3.91 -22.53 -8.04
C THR A 401 -3.81 -21.65 -6.79
N LEU A 402 -2.70 -20.94 -6.60
CA LEU A 402 -2.53 -19.98 -5.51
C LEU A 402 -3.60 -18.87 -5.52
N VAL A 403 -3.78 -18.21 -6.67
CA VAL A 403 -4.79 -17.14 -6.83
C VAL A 403 -6.22 -17.68 -6.65
N SER A 404 -6.48 -18.94 -6.98
CA SER A 404 -7.81 -19.55 -6.82
C SER A 404 -8.29 -19.64 -5.37
N PHE A 405 -7.38 -19.61 -4.39
CA PHE A 405 -7.75 -19.57 -2.97
C PHE A 405 -8.33 -18.21 -2.55
N GLY A 406 -8.15 -17.16 -3.37
CA GLY A 406 -8.57 -15.80 -3.08
C GLY A 406 -7.75 -15.22 -1.94
N LEU A 407 -8.43 -14.58 -0.98
CA LEU A 407 -7.79 -13.86 0.13
C LEU A 407 -7.37 -14.76 1.31
N MET A 408 -7.31 -16.07 1.13
CA MET A 408 -6.95 -16.98 2.22
C MET A 408 -5.52 -16.69 2.72
N PRO A 409 -5.28 -16.63 4.05
CA PRO A 409 -3.92 -16.52 4.57
C PRO A 409 -3.02 -17.64 4.03
N HIS A 410 -1.82 -17.31 3.59
CA HIS A 410 -0.92 -18.24 2.90
C HIS A 410 -0.61 -19.51 3.73
N ASP A 411 -0.49 -19.40 5.05
CA ASP A 411 -0.24 -20.57 5.91
C ASP A 411 -1.42 -21.57 5.93
N MET A 412 -2.65 -21.09 5.74
CA MET A 412 -3.83 -21.96 5.64
C MET A 412 -3.90 -22.71 4.31
N ILE A 413 -3.22 -22.22 3.26
CA ILE A 413 -3.22 -22.87 1.94
C ILE A 413 -2.53 -24.24 2.00
N LEU A 414 -1.58 -24.45 2.92
CA LEU A 414 -0.94 -25.76 3.13
C LEU A 414 -1.93 -26.86 3.55
N LEU A 415 -3.08 -26.50 4.15
CA LEU A 415 -4.15 -27.46 4.46
C LEU A 415 -4.80 -28.04 3.20
N PHE A 416 -4.58 -27.41 2.04
CA PHE A 416 -5.10 -27.78 0.74
C PHE A 416 -3.98 -28.11 -0.27
N LYS A 417 -2.79 -28.48 0.23
CA LYS A 417 -1.59 -28.72 -0.58
C LYS A 417 -1.78 -29.73 -1.71
N ASP A 418 -2.68 -30.70 -1.55
CA ASP A 418 -2.96 -31.73 -2.57
C ASP A 418 -3.52 -31.12 -3.86
N GLN A 419 -4.12 -29.93 -3.80
CA GLN A 419 -4.57 -29.22 -5.01
C GLN A 419 -3.41 -28.79 -5.93
N PHE A 420 -2.18 -28.77 -5.43
CA PHE A 420 -0.97 -28.46 -6.20
C PHE A 420 -0.31 -29.69 -6.82
N GLU A 421 -0.74 -30.91 -6.50
CA GLU A 421 -0.15 -32.14 -7.07
C GLU A 421 -0.28 -32.15 -8.60
N LYS A 422 -1.40 -31.67 -9.12
CA LYS A 422 -1.66 -31.50 -10.56
C LYS A 422 -0.66 -30.58 -11.28
N CYS A 423 0.10 -29.78 -10.52
CA CYS A 423 1.09 -28.84 -11.05
C CYS A 423 2.48 -29.46 -11.16
N LYS A 424 2.67 -30.72 -10.78
CA LYS A 424 3.95 -31.41 -10.93
C LYS A 424 4.38 -31.37 -12.41
N ARG A 425 5.62 -30.93 -12.67
CA ARG A 425 6.23 -31.11 -13.99
C ARG A 425 6.58 -32.59 -14.17
N ASN A 426 6.11 -33.16 -15.27
CA ASN A 426 6.47 -34.51 -15.72
C ASN A 426 7.94 -34.61 -16.09
#